data_AF-A0A8J2P9M5-F1
#
_entry.id   AF-A0A8J2P9M5-F1
#
_cell.length_a   1.000
_cell.length_b   1.000
_cell.length_c   1.000
_cell.angle_alpha   90.00
_cell.angle_beta   90.00
_cell.angle_gamma   90.00
#
_symmetry.space_group_name_H-M   'P 1'
#
loop_
_entity.id
_entity.type
_entity.pdbx_description
1 polymer ?
#
loop_
_entity_poly.entity_id
_entity_poly.type
_entity_poly.pdbx_seq_one_letter_code
_entity_poly.pdbx_strand_id
1 'polypeptide(L)' 'MPTKDEDDMIPFYNILKEKLGEDKCAHHRFDDMHHGFSAARANMEDELNRQRVDEALALLVEFFRKHIQA' A
#
# COMPACT_ATOMS: atom_id res chain seq x y z
N MET A 1 -2.73 1.75 0.58
CA MET A 1 -1.35 2.25 0.72
C MET A 1 -1.37 3.74 0.41
N PRO A 2 -1.21 4.60 1.41
CA PRO A 2 -1.18 6.04 1.20
C PRO A 2 0.11 6.49 0.49
N THR A 3 0.06 7.65 -0.11
CA THR A 3 1.15 8.35 -0.79
C THR A 3 1.39 9.69 -0.10
N LYS A 4 2.27 10.52 -0.64
CA LYS A 4 2.48 11.89 -0.12
C LYS A 4 1.26 12.80 -0.28
N ASP A 5 0.34 12.45 -1.18
CA ASP A 5 -0.83 13.27 -1.51
C ASP A 5 -2.02 13.02 -0.56
N GLU A 6 -1.94 12.01 0.31
CA GLU A 6 -2.94 11.74 1.35
C GLU A 6 -2.54 12.29 2.71
N ASP A 7 -3.56 12.64 3.51
CA ASP A 7 -3.44 12.94 4.93
C ASP A 7 -2.79 11.78 5.71
N ASP A 8 -2.45 12.03 6.98
CA ASP A 8 -1.97 10.97 7.87
C ASP A 8 -3.07 9.92 8.12
N MET A 9 -2.83 8.71 7.61
CA MET A 9 -3.74 7.57 7.73
C MET A 9 -3.44 6.70 8.96
N ILE A 10 -2.41 7.01 9.77
CA ILE A 10 -2.08 6.26 10.99
C ILE A 10 -3.25 6.22 11.99
N PRO A 11 -4.01 7.30 12.25
CA PRO A 11 -5.18 7.23 13.12
C PRO A 11 -6.23 6.23 12.64
N PHE A 12 -6.51 6.22 11.33
CA PHE A 12 -7.45 5.28 10.74
C PHE A 12 -6.93 3.83 10.80
N TYR A 13 -5.65 3.61 10.50
CA TYR A 13 -5.02 2.29 10.59
C TYR A 13 -5.07 1.72 12.01
N ASN A 14 -4.86 2.55 13.04
CA ASN A 14 -4.95 2.10 14.44
C ASN A 14 -6.36 1.63 14.80
N ILE A 15 -7.41 2.30 14.32
CA ILE A 15 -8.81 1.87 14.49
C ILE A 15 -9.04 0.52 13.80
N LEU A 16 -8.48 0.30 12.60
CA LEU A 16 -8.60 -0.99 11.90
C LEU A 16 -7.90 -2.12 12.65
N LYS A 17 -6.67 -1.91 13.15
CA LYS A 17 -5.95 -2.91 13.96
C LYS A 17 -6.74 -3.31 15.20
N GLU A 18 -7.31 -2.34 15.92
CA GLU A 18 -8.10 -2.61 17.12
C GLU A 18 -9.37 -3.44 16.80
N LYS A 19 -10.05 -3.12 15.69
CA LYS A 19 -11.31 -3.78 15.32
C LYS A 19 -11.15 -5.13 14.64
N LEU A 20 -10.11 -5.29 13.82
CA LEU A 20 -9.94 -6.45 12.94
C LEU A 20 -8.84 -7.41 13.42
N GLY A 21 -7.92 -6.95 14.27
CA GLY A 21 -6.70 -7.66 14.64
C GLY A 21 -5.48 -7.12 13.89
N GLU A 22 -4.31 -7.15 14.56
CA GLU A 22 -3.06 -6.59 14.03
C GLU A 22 -2.58 -7.29 12.74
N ASP A 23 -2.89 -8.56 12.57
CA ASP A 23 -2.50 -9.35 11.40
C ASP A 23 -3.45 -9.17 10.21
N LYS A 24 -4.69 -8.70 10.45
CA LYS A 24 -5.78 -8.64 9.46
C LYS A 24 -5.83 -7.35 8.66
N CYS A 25 -4.94 -6.41 8.93
CA CYS A 25 -4.79 -5.17 8.16
C CYS A 25 -3.31 -4.82 7.99
N ALA A 26 -2.99 -4.03 6.97
CA ALA A 26 -1.63 -3.62 6.67
C ALA A 26 -1.58 -2.15 6.26
N HIS A 27 -0.48 -1.48 6.60
CA HIS A 27 -0.24 -0.08 6.25
C HIS A 27 1.21 0.11 5.79
N HIS A 28 1.35 0.68 4.60
CA HIS A 28 2.62 1.13 4.04
C HIS A 28 2.36 2.43 3.28
N ARG A 29 3.14 3.48 3.58
CA ARG A 29 3.05 4.81 2.97
C ARG A 29 4.24 5.04 2.04
N PHE A 30 3.97 5.56 0.85
CA PHE A 30 4.97 5.93 -0.15
C PHE A 30 5.12 7.46 -0.22
N ASP A 31 6.09 8.02 0.51
CA ASP A 31 6.28 9.47 0.60
C ASP A 31 6.89 10.12 -0.67
N ASP A 32 7.39 9.31 -1.60
CA ASP A 32 7.95 9.78 -2.88
C ASP A 32 6.91 9.77 -4.02
N MET A 33 5.84 8.98 -3.90
CA MET A 33 4.85 8.77 -4.96
C MET A 33 3.63 9.70 -4.86
N HIS A 34 2.92 9.86 -5.98
CA HIS A 34 1.66 10.60 -6.06
C HIS A 34 0.45 9.65 -5.98
N HIS A 35 -0.74 10.20 -5.74
CA HIS A 35 -1.96 9.41 -5.76
C HIS A 35 -2.16 8.69 -7.10
N GLY A 36 -2.39 7.37 -7.05
CA GLY A 36 -2.63 6.53 -8.22
C GLY A 36 -1.37 6.00 -8.93
N PHE A 37 -0.18 6.17 -8.35
CA PHE A 37 1.09 5.75 -8.96
C PHE A 37 1.17 4.25 -9.28
N SER A 38 0.44 3.39 -8.56
CA SER A 38 0.45 1.93 -8.75
C SER A 38 -0.71 1.40 -9.61
N ALA A 39 -1.52 2.29 -10.19
CA ALA A 39 -2.66 1.91 -11.02
C ALA A 39 -2.94 2.99 -12.10
N ALA A 40 -4.05 3.72 -11.97
CA ALA A 40 -4.60 4.57 -13.02
C ALA A 40 -3.69 5.71 -13.51
N ARG A 41 -2.67 6.09 -12.73
CA ARG A 41 -1.76 7.21 -13.04
C ARG A 41 -0.29 6.78 -13.06
N ALA A 42 -0.01 5.48 -13.13
CA ALA A 42 1.36 4.98 -13.20
C ALA A 42 2.09 5.52 -14.45
N ASN A 43 3.25 6.14 -14.25
CA ASN A 43 4.16 6.46 -15.34
C ASN A 43 5.19 5.35 -15.51
N MET A 44 4.95 4.44 -16.44
CA MET A 44 5.84 3.29 -16.69
C MET A 44 7.13 3.65 -17.43
N GLU A 45 7.31 4.90 -17.86
CA GLU A 45 8.60 5.38 -18.42
C GLU A 45 9.56 5.81 -17.31
N ASP A 46 9.04 6.25 -16.15
CA ASP A 46 9.82 6.58 -14.95
C ASP A 46 10.25 5.30 -14.21
N GLU A 47 11.56 5.12 -14.06
CA GLU A 47 12.13 3.96 -13.37
C GLU A 47 11.72 3.87 -11.90
N LEU A 48 11.68 5.01 -11.19
CA LEU A 48 11.28 5.02 -9.79
C LEU A 48 9.81 4.60 -9.66
N ASN A 49 8.93 5.11 -10.53
CA ASN A 49 7.53 4.72 -10.49
C ASN A 49 7.37 3.21 -10.76
N ARG A 50 8.10 2.63 -11.73
CA ARG A 50 8.07 1.18 -11.97
C ARG A 50 8.48 0.39 -10.73
N GLN A 51 9.59 0.77 -10.10
CA GLN A 51 10.08 0.12 -8.88
C GLN A 51 9.04 0.17 -7.75
N ARG A 52 8.39 1.33 -7.54
CA ARG A 52 7.35 1.47 -6.51
C ARG A 52 6.08 0.70 -6.83
N VAL A 53 5.69 0.57 -8.12
CA VAL A 53 4.57 -0.28 -8.52
C VAL A 53 4.86 -1.73 -8.15
N ASP A 54 6.06 -2.23 -8.47
CA ASP A 54 6.47 -3.60 -8.13
C ASP A 54 6.49 -3.84 -6.61
N GLU A 55 6.99 -2.87 -5.83
CA GLU A 55 6.96 -2.92 -4.36
C GLU A 55 5.52 -2.97 -3.80
N ALA A 56 4.63 -2.11 -4.31
CA ALA A 56 3.23 -2.09 -3.91
C ALA A 56 2.51 -3.42 -4.22
N LEU A 57 2.82 -4.03 -5.38
CA LEU A 57 2.28 -5.34 -5.76
C LEU A 57 2.85 -6.46 -4.89
N ALA A 58 4.15 -6.43 -4.57
CA ALA A 58 4.77 -7.42 -3.69
C ALA A 58 4.13 -7.42 -2.29
N LEU A 59 3.93 -6.23 -1.69
CA LEU A 59 3.25 -6.08 -0.40
C LEU A 59 1.82 -6.64 -0.42
N LEU A 60 1.09 -6.40 -1.51
CA LEU A 60 -0.27 -6.93 -1.70
C LEU A 60 -0.28 -8.46 -1.77
N VAL A 61 0.65 -9.03 -2.55
CA VAL A 61 0.79 -10.48 -2.72
C VAL A 61 1.19 -11.14 -1.41
N GLU A 62 2.14 -10.58 -0.66
CA GLU A 62 2.56 -11.09 0.65
C GLU A 62 1.40 -11.10 1.64
N PHE A 63 0.64 -10.01 1.71
CA PHE A 63 -0.53 -9.92 2.57
C PHE A 63 -1.55 -11.02 2.24
N PHE A 64 -1.90 -11.20 0.96
CA PHE A 64 -2.89 -12.20 0.59
C PHE A 64 -2.37 -13.63 0.69
N ARG A 65 -1.11 -13.92 0.39
CA ARG A 65 -0.51 -15.25 0.62
C ARG A 65 -0.60 -15.67 2.09
N LYS A 66 -0.49 -14.73 3.01
CA LYS A 66 -0.62 -14.99 4.45
C LYS A 66 -2.06 -15.32 4.86
N HIS A 67 -3.07 -14.77 4.17
CA HIS A 67 -4.47 -14.80 4.63
C HIS A 67 -5.44 -15.58 3.75
N ILE A 68 -5.08 -15.85 2.50
CA ILE A 68 -5.83 -16.68 1.56
C ILE A 68 -4.99 -17.95 1.35
N GLN A 69 -5.30 -18.97 2.16
CA GLN A 69 -4.86 -20.34 1.89
C GLN A 69 -5.98 -21.07 1.16
N ALA A 70 -5.61 -21.87 0.15
CA ALA A 70 -6.52 -22.77 -0.56
C ALA A 70 -6.89 -23.97 0.32
#